data_AF-A0A349DAG5-F1
#
_entry.id   AF-A0A349DAG5-F1
#
_cell.length_a   1.000
_cell.length_b   1.000
_cell.length_c   1.000
_cell.angle_alpha   90.00
_cell.angle_beta   90.00
_cell.angle_gamma   90.00
#
_symmetry.space_group_name_H-M   'P 1'
#
loop_
_entity.id
_entity.type
_entity.pdbx_description
1 polymer ?
#
loop_
_entity_poly.entity_id
_entity_poly.type
_entity_poly.pdbx_seq_one_letter_code
_entity_poly.pdbx_strand_id
1 'polypeptide(L)' 'MSEQELKTMRELDELAEKSGGFVFPFGDNTVHYDYRKISRYCKEKGIEPIDLTIRELSNFVLQ' A
#
# COMPACT_ATOMS: atom_id res chain seq x y z
N MET A 1 21.09 7.27 -2.10
CA MET A 1 21.18 5.97 -2.78
C MET A 1 21.37 6.22 -4.26
N SER A 2 22.30 5.50 -4.87
CA SER A 2 22.53 5.51 -6.31
C SER A 2 21.41 4.78 -7.05
N GLU A 3 21.26 5.05 -8.34
CA GLU A 3 20.24 4.40 -9.19
C GLU A 3 20.42 2.88 -9.26
N GLN A 4 21.66 2.39 -9.20
CA GLN A 4 21.97 0.95 -9.20
C GLN A 4 21.55 0.27 -7.90
N GLU A 5 21.72 0.93 -6.76
CA GLU A 5 21.25 0.41 -5.47
C GLU A 5 19.71 0.31 -5.46
N LEU A 6 19.02 1.33 -5.97
CA LEU A 6 17.56 1.32 -6.10
C LEU A 6 17.04 0.19 -7.00
N LYS A 7 17.71 -0.07 -8.12
CA LYS A 7 17.33 -1.15 -9.03
C LYS A 7 17.51 -2.52 -8.38
N THR A 8 18.63 -2.74 -7.72
CA THR A 8 18.93 -3.99 -7.00
C THR A 8 17.90 -4.26 -5.90
N MET A 9 17.49 -3.23 -5.16
CA MET A 9 16.45 -3.37 -4.13
C MET A 9 15.12 -3.84 -4.72
N ARG A 10 14.68 -3.27 -5.86
CA ARG A 10 13.44 -3.70 -6.54
C ARG A 10 13.50 -5.15 -7.01
N GLU A 11 14.62 -5.57 -7.58
CA GLU A 11 14.80 -6.96 -8.04
C GLU A 11 14.72 -7.96 -6.87
N LEU A 12 15.28 -7.61 -5.71
CA LEU A 12 15.21 -8.42 -4.49
C LEU A 12 13.77 -8.49 -3.94
N ASP A 13 13.04 -7.37 -3.96
CA ASP A 13 11.65 -7.30 -3.55
C ASP A 13 10.74 -8.17 -4.45
N GLU A 14 10.91 -8.12 -5.77
CA GLU A 14 10.15 -8.97 -6.70
C GLU A 14 10.42 -10.47 -6.48
N LEU A 15 11.68 -10.84 -6.18
CA LEU A 15 12.06 -12.23 -5.90
C LEU A 15 11.46 -12.71 -4.57
N ALA A 16 11.45 -11.84 -3.56
CA ALA A 16 10.81 -12.10 -2.28
C ALA A 16 9.29 -12.31 -2.47
N GLU A 17 8.63 -11.46 -3.25
CA GLU A 17 7.19 -11.56 -3.53
C GLU A 17 6.83 -12.90 -4.20
N LYS A 18 7.58 -13.26 -5.25
CA LYS A 18 7.40 -14.54 -5.97
C LYS A 18 7.60 -15.77 -5.08
N SER A 19 8.45 -15.64 -4.06
CA SER A 19 8.74 -16.71 -3.11
C SER A 19 7.77 -16.74 -1.93
N GLY A 20 6.75 -15.86 -1.92
CA GLY A 20 5.80 -15.72 -0.82
C GLY A 20 6.39 -15.05 0.42
N GLY A 21 7.55 -14.39 0.28
CA GLY A 21 8.18 -13.59 1.32
C GLY A 21 7.42 -12.28 1.57
N PHE A 22 7.61 -11.71 2.76
CA PHE A 22 7.09 -10.39 3.08
C PHE A 22 7.89 -9.33 2.34
N VAL A 23 7.20 -8.53 1.52
CA VAL A 23 7.80 -7.43 0.77
C VAL A 23 7.15 -6.14 1.23
N PHE A 24 7.97 -5.15 1.59
CA PHE A 24 7.45 -3.82 1.88
C PHE A 24 7.08 -3.19 0.53
N PRO A 25 5.82 -2.74 0.33
CA PRO A 25 5.47 -2.04 -0.89
C PRO A 25 6.21 -0.71 -0.88
N PHE A 26 7.40 -0.66 -1.50
CA PHE A 26 8.07 0.60 -1.80
C PHE A 26 7.11 1.40 -2.66
N GLY A 27 6.50 2.39 -2.02
CA GLY A 27 5.34 3.11 -2.51
C GLY A 27 5.50 3.49 -3.97
N ASP A 28 4.66 2.87 -4.79
CA ASP A 28 4.24 3.48 -6.03
C ASP A 28 3.46 4.72 -5.59
N ASN A 29 4.07 5.90 -5.68
CA ASN A 29 3.45 7.21 -5.35
C ASN A 29 2.22 7.52 -6.23
N THR A 30 1.82 6.57 -7.06
CA THR A 30 0.69 6.55 -7.99
C THR A 30 -0.59 6.01 -7.37
N VAL A 31 -0.52 5.36 -6.19
CA VAL A 31 -1.73 4.83 -5.54
C VAL A 31 -2.51 5.98 -4.91
N HIS A 32 -3.55 6.41 -5.60
CA HIS A 32 -4.50 7.38 -5.09
C HIS A 32 -5.68 6.68 -4.41
N TYR A 33 -6.15 7.22 -3.30
CA TYR A 33 -7.28 6.65 -2.56
C TYR A 33 -8.50 7.58 -2.58
N ASP A 34 -9.70 7.00 -2.54
CA ASP A 34 -10.95 7.74 -2.37
C ASP A 34 -11.16 8.11 -0.89
N TYR A 35 -10.61 9.25 -0.50
CA TYR A 35 -10.72 9.76 0.87
C TYR A 35 -12.15 10.00 1.33
N ARG A 36 -13.10 10.26 0.41
CA ARG A 36 -14.52 10.48 0.78
C ARG A 36 -15.17 9.17 1.19
N LYS A 37 -14.90 8.08 0.46
CA LYS A 37 -15.38 6.74 0.83
C LYS A 37 -14.74 6.25 2.11
N ILE A 38 -13.43 6.46 2.27
CA ILE A 38 -12.70 6.15 3.51
C ILE A 38 -13.35 6.86 4.71
N SER A 39 -13.57 8.17 4.60
CA SER A 39 -14.17 8.96 5.69
C SER A 39 -15.58 8.47 6.05
N ARG A 40 -16.39 8.09 5.06
CA ARG A 40 -17.73 7.53 5.30
C ARG A 40 -17.66 6.18 6.01
N TYR A 41 -16.80 5.29 5.51
CA TYR A 41 -16.60 3.96 6.08
C TYR A 41 -16.14 4.02 7.55
N CYS A 42 -15.18 4.90 7.84
CA CYS A 42 -14.69 5.13 9.20
C CYS A 42 -15.81 5.62 10.12
N LYS A 43 -16.65 6.56 9.65
CA LYS A 43 -17.81 7.05 10.41
C LYS A 43 -18.87 5.98 10.67
N GLU A 44 -19.17 5.13 9.68
CA GLU A 44 -20.15 4.05 9.82
C GLU A 44 -19.67 2.97 10.79
N LYS A 45 -18.37 2.68 10.80
CA LYS A 45 -17.75 1.72 11.72
C LYS A 45 -17.39 2.29 13.10
N GLY A 46 -17.37 3.61 13.26
CA GLY A 46 -16.90 4.27 14.48
C GLY A 46 -15.40 4.09 14.74
N ILE A 47 -14.60 4.02 13.69
CA ILE A 47 -13.14 3.87 13.75
C ILE A 47 -12.44 5.10 13.17
N GLU A 48 -11.17 5.31 13.49
CA GLU A 48 -10.36 6.34 12.87
C GLU A 48 -9.65 5.81 11.61
N PRO A 49 -9.28 6.67 10.64
CA PRO A 49 -8.56 6.24 9.45
C PRO A 49 -7.24 5.50 9.73
N ILE A 50 -6.61 5.74 10.89
CA ILE A 50 -5.38 5.06 11.29
C ILE A 50 -5.61 3.60 11.72
N ASP A 51 -6.85 3.25 12.06
CA ASP A 51 -7.24 1.90 12.45
C ASP A 51 -7.49 0.98 11.25
N LEU A 52 -7.45 1.54 10.02
CA LEU A 52 -7.67 0.77 8.80
C LEU A 52 -6.54 -0.22 8.55
N THR A 53 -6.91 -1.46 8.30
CA THR A 53 -5.95 -2.45 7.81
C THR A 53 -5.60 -2.20 6.35
N ILE A 54 -4.42 -2.64 5.91
CA ILE A 54 -3.99 -2.54 4.49
C ILE A 54 -5.02 -3.19 3.55
N ARG A 55 -5.68 -4.27 3.98
CA ARG A 55 -6.75 -4.96 3.23
C ARG A 55 -8.03 -4.16 3.11
N GLU A 56 -8.37 -3.37 4.12
CA GLU A 56 -9.51 -2.45 4.04
C GLU A 56 -9.16 -1.26 3.17
N LEU A 57 -7.94 -0.73 3.31
CA LEU A 57 -7.42 0.39 2.52
C LEU A 57 -7.40 0.08 1.01
N SER A 58 -7.07 -1.16 0.63
CA SER A 58 -7.03 -1.58 -0.79
C SER A 58 -8.39 -1.48 -1.50
N ASN A 59 -9.51 -1.52 -0.77
CA ASN A 59 -10.84 -1.36 -1.36
C ASN A 59 -11.14 0.07 -1.80
N PHE A 60 -10.31 1.04 -1.39
CA PHE A 60 -10.50 2.46 -1.67
C PHE A 60 -9.50 3.02 -2.68
N VAL A 61 -8.67 2.17 -3.29
CA VAL A 61 -7.75 2.58 -4.35
C VAL A 61 -8.55 3.06 -5.56
N LEU A 62 -8.24 4.25 -6.06
CA LEU A 62 -8.72 4.79 -7.32
C LEU A 62 -7.92 4.12 -8.45
N GLN A 63 -8.65 3.55 -9.41
CA GLN A 63 -8.09 3.06 -10.68
C GLN A 63 -7.92 4.20 -11.68
#